data_AF-A0A1S8J4J3-F1
#
_entry.id   AF-A0A1S8J4J3-F1
#
_cell.length_a   1.000
_cell.length_b   1.000
_cell.length_c   1.000
_cell.angle_alpha   90.00
_cell.angle_beta   90.00
_cell.angle_gamma   90.00
#
_symmetry.space_group_name_H-M   'P 1'
#
loop_
_entity.id
_entity.type
_entity.pdbx_description
1 polymer ?
#
loop_
_entity_poly.entity_id
_entity_poly.type
_entity_poly.pdbx_seq_one_letter_code
_entity_poly.pdbx_strand_id
1 'polypeptide(L)' 'MRKYTFVFKKKVVSDYLNNEGGYKYLAHKYQINRTLVRHWVR' A
#
# COMPACT_ATOMS: atom_id res chain seq x y z
N MET A 1 -15.54 2.68 -11.40
CA MET A 1 -15.43 2.08 -10.05
C MET A 1 -14.02 2.27 -9.50
N ARG A 2 -13.85 2.93 -8.35
CA ARG A 2 -12.55 2.96 -7.66
C ARG A 2 -12.40 1.61 -6.94
N LYS A 3 -11.51 0.74 -7.44
CA LYS A 3 -11.20 -0.56 -6.81
C LYS A 3 -10.66 -0.43 -5.37
N TYR A 4 -10.17 0.76 -5.00
CA TYR A 4 -9.62 1.04 -3.68
C TYR A 4 -10.09 2.41 -3.17
N THR A 5 -10.64 2.44 -1.96
CA THR A 5 -11.07 3.65 -1.26
C THR A 5 -9.84 4.46 -0.82
N PHE A 6 -10.00 5.79 -0.73
CA PHE A 6 -8.93 6.68 -0.25
C PHE A 6 -8.39 6.27 1.13
N VAL A 7 -9.28 5.84 2.03
CA VAL A 7 -8.93 5.33 3.36
C VAL A 7 -7.98 4.13 3.27
N PHE A 8 -8.24 3.19 2.35
CA PHE A 8 -7.39 2.02 2.16
C PHE A 8 -6.00 2.40 1.65
N LYS A 9 -5.93 3.30 0.66
CA LYS A 9 -4.64 3.82 0.17
C LYS A 9 -3.84 4.47 1.30
N LYS A 10 -4.50 5.30 2.11
CA LYS A 10 -3.87 6.01 3.22
C LYS A 10 -3.32 5.03 4.25
N LYS A 11 -4.07 3.96 4.57
CA LYS A 11 -3.60 2.89 5.47
C LYS A 11 -2.32 2.22 4.95
N VAL A 12 -2.29 1.83 3.67
CA VAL A 12 -1.11 1.19 3.07
C VAL A 12 0.11 2.10 3.05
N VAL A 13 -0.07 3.41 2.77
CA VAL A 13 1.02 4.39 2.81
C VAL A 13 1.48 4.66 4.24
N SER A 14 0.57 4.75 5.21
CA SER A 14 0.92 4.88 6.63
C SER A 14 1.73 3.70 7.13
N ASP A 15 1.34 2.46 6.82
CA ASP A 15 2.10 1.26 7.19
C ASP A 15 3.50 1.25 6.57
N TYR A 16 3.64 1.73 5.32
CA TYR A 16 4.95 1.93 4.69
C TYR A 16 5.81 2.95 5.43
N LEU A 17 5.23 4.10 5.80
CA LEU A 17 5.92 5.16 6.54
C LEU A 17 6.30 4.73 7.97
N ASN A 18 5.50 3.85 8.59
CA ASN A 18 5.77 3.25 9.89
C ASN A 18 6.89 2.19 9.87
N ASN A 19 7.57 1.98 8.74
CA ASN A 19 8.63 0.97 8.59
C ASN A 19 8.17 -0.47 8.89
N GLU A 20 6.87 -0.78 8.76
CA GLU A 20 6.39 -2.17 8.92
C GLU A 20 6.96 -3.12 7.86
N GLY A 21 7.45 -2.57 6.74
CA GLY A 21 8.19 -3.30 5.72
C GLY A 21 8.19 -2.60 4.36
N GLY A 22 8.99 -3.11 3.43
CA GLY A 22 9.07 -2.57 2.06
C GLY A 22 7.84 -2.88 1.20
N TYR A 23 7.87 -2.44 -0.05
CA TYR A 23 6.75 -2.62 -1.00
C TYR A 23 6.28 -4.08 -1.16
N LYS A 24 7.19 -5.06 -1.11
CA LYS A 24 6.85 -6.49 -1.19
C LYS A 24 6.08 -6.98 0.03
N TYR A 25 6.44 -6.51 1.22
CA TYR A 25 5.80 -6.90 2.47
C TYR A 25 4.35 -6.40 2.50
N LEU A 26 4.15 -5.12 2.21
CA LEU A 26 2.82 -4.52 2.15
C LEU A 26 1.96 -5.12 1.04
N ALA A 27 2.55 -5.40 -0.12
CA ALA A 27 1.88 -6.09 -1.22
C ALA A 27 1.34 -7.45 -0.78
N HIS A 28 2.12 -8.22 -0.01
CA HIS A 28 1.70 -9.51 0.52
C HIS A 28 0.66 -9.37 1.63
N LYS A 29 0.88 -8.47 2.62
CA LYS A 29 -0.01 -8.20 3.75
C LYS A 29 -1.42 -7.79 3.29
N TYR A 30 -1.48 -6.94 2.27
CA TYR A 30 -2.73 -6.40 1.74
C TYR A 30 -3.23 -7.11 0.48
N GLN A 31 -2.55 -8.17 0.02
CA GLN A 31 -2.81 -8.88 -1.23
C GLN A 31 -2.98 -7.93 -2.44
N ILE A 32 -2.17 -6.88 -2.47
CA ILE A 32 -2.15 -5.88 -3.55
C ILE A 32 -0.85 -5.97 -4.33
N ASN A 33 -0.87 -5.47 -5.56
CA ASN A 33 0.31 -5.49 -6.40
C ASN A 33 1.37 -4.51 -5.86
N ARG A 34 2.64 -4.92 -5.78
CA ARG A 34 3.75 -4.05 -5.33
C ARG A 34 3.86 -2.75 -6.12
N THR A 35 3.51 -2.80 -7.41
CA THR A 35 3.52 -1.64 -8.30
C THR A 35 2.48 -0.62 -7.87
N LEU A 36 1.35 -1.09 -7.31
CA LEU A 36 0.29 -0.26 -6.75
C LEU A 36 0.77 0.45 -5.47
N VAL A 37 1.45 -0.28 -4.58
CA VAL A 37 2.07 0.29 -3.36
C VAL A 37 3.09 1.35 -3.75
N ARG A 38 3.98 1.06 -4.71
CA ARG A 38 4.94 2.04 -5.23
C ARG A 38 4.26 3.28 -5.80
N HIS A 39 3.15 3.12 -6.52
CA HIS A 39 2.40 4.24 -7.08
C HIS A 39 1.72 5.08 -5.99
N TRP A 40 1.36 4.51 -4.84
CA TRP A 40 0.71 5.26 -3.75
C TRP A 40 1.70 5.98 -2.85
N VAL A 41 2.93 5.47 -2.76
CA VAL A 41 4.03 6.07 -2.00
C VAL A 41 4.73 7.18 -2.81
N ARG A 42 4.74 7.09 -4.15
CA ARG A 42 5.27 8.13 -5.04
C ARG A 42 4.37 9.36 -5.06
#